data_AF-A0A9W4PRC5-F1
#
_entry.id   AF-A0A9W4PRC5-F1
#
_cell.length_a   1.000
_cell.length_b   1.000
_cell.length_c   1.000
_cell.angle_alpha   90.00
_cell.angle_beta   90.00
_cell.angle_gamma   90.00
#
_symmetry.space_group_name_H-M   'P 1'
#
loop_
_entity.id
_entity.type
_entity.pdbx_description
1 polymer ?
#
loop_
_entity_poly.entity_id
_entity_poly.type
_entity_poly.pdbx_seq_one_letter_code
_entity_poly.pdbx_strand_id
1 'polypeptide(L)'
;MSRAAVLIIPVLLLSSCAAPQPWPVSDYGPPARETLYTPAVVKPGRLEYAPDRSTFAPILTERFPYPTQPEANAAYQRLHAGDAADGTPSSVWLFGCKPGALDAQTARVTRYRGPVVHCATDFLDTSGRRLRREAVNFYYHGDVWNMQPIDPPRSAVPWRNRERSPTDFWKWWPGRDRYE
;
A
#
# COMPACT_ATOMS: atom_id res chain seq x y z
N MET A 1 42.68 -53.57 21.12
CA MET A 1 41.45 -53.92 20.37
C MET A 1 40.47 -52.78 20.56
N SER A 2 40.22 -52.04 19.48
CA SER A 2 39.65 -50.69 19.48
C SER A 2 38.14 -50.67 19.76
N ARG A 3 37.72 -49.73 20.61
CA ARG A 3 36.31 -49.46 20.94
C ARG A 3 35.66 -48.66 19.80
N ALA A 4 34.58 -49.21 19.24
CA ALA A 4 33.75 -48.53 18.25
C ALA A 4 32.94 -47.40 18.93
N ALA A 5 33.10 -46.17 18.44
CA ALA A 5 32.32 -45.03 18.89
C ALA A 5 31.04 -44.91 18.03
N VAL A 6 29.89 -45.05 18.67
CA VAL A 6 28.57 -44.78 18.10
C VAL A 6 28.37 -43.25 18.09
N LEU A 7 28.24 -42.67 16.90
CA LEU A 7 27.91 -41.26 16.70
C LEU A 7 26.38 -41.09 16.70
N ILE A 8 25.86 -40.54 17.79
CA ILE A 8 24.47 -40.07 17.90
C ILE A 8 24.41 -38.66 17.31
N ILE A 9 23.73 -38.50 16.18
CA ILE A 9 23.45 -37.20 15.56
C ILE A 9 22.18 -36.63 16.21
N PRO A 10 22.21 -35.46 16.88
CA PRO A 10 20.99 -34.85 17.38
C PRO A 10 20.29 -34.08 16.25
N VAL A 11 19.03 -34.44 16.00
CA VAL A 11 18.09 -33.68 15.17
C VAL A 11 17.73 -32.41 15.93
N LEU A 12 18.34 -31.29 15.57
CA LEU A 12 18.00 -29.98 16.11
C LEU A 12 16.84 -29.38 15.31
N LEU A 13 15.73 -29.25 16.04
CA LEU A 13 14.45 -28.63 15.73
C LEU A 13 14.60 -27.28 14.99
N LEU A 14 14.08 -27.23 13.76
CA LEU A 14 13.84 -25.99 13.01
C LEU A 14 12.54 -25.33 13.52
N SER A 15 12.57 -24.75 14.72
CA SER A 15 11.53 -23.82 15.17
C SER A 15 11.95 -22.38 14.86
N SER A 16 11.83 -21.98 13.60
CA SER A 16 11.93 -20.58 13.19
C SER A 16 10.62 -19.88 13.58
N CYS A 17 10.60 -19.21 14.74
CA CYS A 17 9.62 -18.16 14.98
C CYS A 17 9.89 -17.04 13.97
N ALA A 18 9.03 -16.93 12.95
CA ALA A 18 9.00 -15.76 12.09
C ALA A 18 8.56 -14.56 12.95
N ALA A 19 9.54 -13.85 13.51
CA ALA A 19 9.30 -12.56 14.15
C ALA A 19 8.67 -11.62 13.11
N PRO A 20 7.65 -10.81 13.46
CA PRO A 20 7.11 -9.80 12.57
C PRO A 20 8.28 -8.93 12.08
N GLN A 21 8.58 -8.98 10.78
CA GLN A 21 9.66 -8.17 10.24
C GLN A 21 9.32 -6.69 10.47
N PRO A 22 10.18 -5.92 11.15
CA PRO A 22 10.03 -4.49 11.20
C PRO A 22 10.12 -3.96 9.77
N TRP A 23 9.12 -3.18 9.38
CA TRP A 23 9.03 -2.54 8.09
C TRP A 23 10.32 -1.74 7.84
N PRO A 24 11.03 -1.95 6.73
CA PRO A 24 12.25 -1.20 6.46
C PRO A 24 11.90 0.27 6.21
N VAL A 25 12.21 1.12 7.18
CA VAL A 25 12.23 2.57 7.02
C VAL A 25 13.64 2.91 6.55
N SER A 26 13.80 3.16 5.25
CA SER A 26 15.05 3.71 4.73
C SER A 26 15.21 5.16 5.25
N ASP A 27 16.36 5.48 5.84
CA ASP A 27 16.69 6.80 6.38
C ASP A 27 17.23 7.71 5.25
N TYR A 28 16.43 8.69 4.82
CA TYR A 28 16.70 9.58 3.68
C TYR A 28 17.11 11.01 4.08
N GLY A 29 17.66 11.22 5.28
CA GLY A 29 18.00 12.56 5.80
C GLY A 29 16.78 13.31 6.33
N PRO A 30 16.96 14.49 6.97
CA PRO A 30 15.87 15.18 7.66
C PRO A 30 14.88 15.75 6.63
N PRO A 31 13.66 15.20 6.55
CA PRO A 31 12.68 15.62 5.58
C PRO A 31 11.97 16.90 6.06
N ALA A 32 11.44 17.71 5.14
CA ALA A 32 10.65 18.88 5.50
C ALA A 32 9.40 18.44 6.26
N ARG A 33 9.17 18.95 7.48
CA ARG A 33 8.03 18.54 8.32
C ARG A 33 6.71 18.75 7.59
N GLU A 34 5.91 17.69 7.50
CA GLU A 34 4.56 17.69 6.95
C GLU A 34 3.57 17.55 8.13
N THR A 35 2.35 18.06 7.99
CA THR A 35 1.35 17.91 9.05
C THR A 35 0.47 16.72 8.72
N LEU A 36 0.29 15.81 9.67
CA LEU A 36 -0.57 14.66 9.45
C LEU A 36 -2.03 15.11 9.20
N TYR A 37 -2.49 14.97 7.96
CA TYR A 37 -3.82 15.39 7.59
C TYR A 37 -4.87 14.28 7.80
N THR A 38 -5.98 14.61 8.47
CA THR A 38 -7.14 13.72 8.60
C THR A 38 -8.41 14.40 8.08
N PRO A 39 -9.15 13.79 7.14
CA PRO A 39 -10.43 14.30 6.66
C PRO A 39 -11.41 14.49 7.82
N ALA A 40 -12.24 15.53 7.74
CA ALA A 40 -13.35 15.73 8.66
C ALA A 40 -14.46 14.72 8.38
N VAL A 41 -14.77 14.46 7.09
CA VAL A 41 -15.90 13.60 6.69
C VAL A 41 -15.63 12.86 5.38
N VAL A 42 -15.62 11.53 5.42
CA VAL A 42 -15.54 10.71 4.21
C VAL A 42 -16.93 10.45 3.63
N LYS A 43 -17.17 10.93 2.40
CA LYS A 43 -18.40 10.69 1.64
C LYS A 43 -18.07 10.05 0.28
N PRO A 44 -18.64 8.89 -0.06
CA PRO A 44 -18.45 8.29 -1.38
C PRO A 44 -18.80 9.27 -2.50
N GLY A 45 -17.94 9.36 -3.52
CA GLY A 45 -18.16 10.20 -4.70
C GLY A 45 -17.95 11.71 -4.50
N ARG A 46 -17.55 12.16 -3.30
CA ARG A 46 -17.20 13.56 -3.05
C ARG A 46 -15.72 13.67 -2.66
N LEU A 47 -14.99 14.52 -3.37
CA LEU A 47 -13.66 14.94 -2.98
C LEU A 47 -13.73 15.84 -1.74
N GLU A 48 -12.92 15.54 -0.75
CA GLU A 48 -12.66 16.44 0.36
C GLU A 48 -11.39 17.23 0.07
N TYR A 49 -11.42 18.53 0.39
CA TYR A 49 -10.28 19.42 0.27
C TYR A 49 -9.78 19.76 1.66
N ALA A 50 -8.46 19.82 1.81
CA ALA A 50 -7.83 20.36 2.98
C ALA A 50 -8.16 21.85 3.16
N PRO A 51 -8.03 22.41 4.38
CA PRO A 51 -8.18 23.83 4.63
C PRO A 51 -7.24 24.70 3.77
N ASP A 52 -6.05 24.20 3.47
CA ASP A 52 -5.07 24.84 2.58
C ASP A 52 -5.38 24.63 1.08
N ARG A 53 -6.53 24.02 0.76
CA ARG A 53 -7.01 23.64 -0.57
C ARG A 53 -6.19 22.56 -1.27
N SER A 54 -5.29 21.88 -0.56
CA SER A 54 -4.71 20.65 -1.08
C SER A 54 -5.78 19.54 -1.13
N THR A 55 -5.80 18.75 -2.20
CA THR A 55 -6.81 17.69 -2.38
C THR A 55 -6.30 16.37 -1.80
N PHE A 56 -7.17 15.55 -1.20
CA PHE A 56 -6.85 14.16 -0.85
C PHE A 56 -6.95 13.22 -2.04
N ALA A 57 -6.61 11.96 -1.82
CA ALA A 57 -6.92 10.90 -2.76
C ALA A 57 -8.44 10.86 -3.09
N PRO A 58 -8.81 10.73 -4.38
CA PRO A 58 -10.19 10.86 -4.83
C PRO A 58 -11.21 9.91 -4.21
N ILE A 59 -10.79 8.71 -3.84
CA ILE A 59 -11.64 7.72 -3.18
C ILE A 59 -11.05 7.40 -1.81
N LEU A 60 -11.69 7.93 -0.77
CA LEU A 60 -11.40 7.59 0.63
C LEU A 60 -12.43 6.59 1.13
N THR A 61 -11.98 5.61 1.89
CA THR A 61 -12.84 4.54 2.41
C THR A 61 -13.30 4.76 3.85
N GLU A 62 -12.53 5.52 4.63
CA GLU A 62 -12.81 5.80 6.04
C GLU A 62 -12.06 7.05 6.52
N ARG A 63 -12.51 7.62 7.64
CA ARG A 63 -11.86 8.76 8.28
C ARG A 63 -10.57 8.31 8.97
N PHE A 64 -9.44 8.54 8.31
CA PHE A 64 -8.12 8.11 8.74
C PHE A 64 -7.09 9.14 8.25
N PRO A 65 -5.89 9.22 8.85
CA PRO A 65 -4.89 10.11 8.30
C PRO A 65 -4.42 9.67 6.90
N TYR A 66 -4.40 10.59 5.94
CA TYR A 66 -3.94 10.34 4.57
C TYR A 66 -2.97 11.44 4.13
N PRO A 67 -2.02 11.14 3.23
CA PRO A 67 -1.25 12.18 2.59
C PRO A 67 -2.16 13.04 1.71
N THR A 68 -1.92 14.34 1.75
CA THR A 68 -2.45 15.27 0.75
C THR A 68 -1.73 15.06 -0.59
N GLN A 69 -2.28 15.58 -1.69
CA GLN A 69 -1.63 15.47 -3.00
C GLN A 69 -0.22 16.11 -3.04
N PRO A 70 0.04 17.28 -2.42
CA PRO A 70 1.40 17.81 -2.26
C PRO A 70 2.32 16.93 -1.41
N GLU A 71 1.84 16.40 -0.27
CA GLU A 71 2.62 15.50 0.60
C GLU A 71 3.01 14.21 -0.11
N ALA A 72 2.10 13.64 -0.90
CA ALA A 72 2.39 12.45 -1.71
C ALA A 72 3.46 12.72 -2.78
N ASN A 73 3.43 13.90 -3.41
CA ASN A 73 4.47 14.32 -4.34
C ASN A 73 5.81 14.53 -3.61
N ALA A 74 5.81 15.18 -2.44
CA ALA A 74 7.02 15.35 -1.64
C ALA A 74 7.62 13.99 -1.21
N ALA A 75 6.77 13.04 -0.83
CA ALA A 75 7.18 11.67 -0.50
C ALA A 75 7.80 10.94 -1.69
N TYR A 76 7.21 11.08 -2.89
CA TYR A 76 7.76 10.54 -4.12
C TYR A 76 9.13 11.15 -4.46
N GLN A 77 9.25 12.47 -4.36
CA GLN A 77 10.51 13.17 -4.62
C GLN A 77 11.61 12.75 -3.63
N ARG A 78 11.28 12.57 -2.35
CA ARG A 78 12.24 12.09 -1.34
C ARG A 78 12.72 10.68 -1.63
N LEU A 79 11.82 9.78 -2.03
CA LEU A 79 12.18 8.41 -2.41
C LEU A 79 13.16 8.38 -3.60
N HIS A 80 13.00 9.29 -4.57
CA HIS A 80 13.82 9.35 -5.78
C HIS A 80 14.90 10.45 -5.75
N ALA A 81 15.17 11.06 -4.59
CA ALA A 81 16.18 12.09 -4.45
C ALA A 81 17.58 11.48 -4.72
N GLY A 82 18.02 11.55 -5.98
CA GLY A 82 19.28 10.98 -6.46
C GLY A 82 19.20 10.21 -7.78
N ASP A 83 18.00 9.75 -8.17
CA ASP A 83 17.78 8.90 -9.36
C ASP A 83 17.09 9.68 -10.49
N ALA A 84 17.84 10.60 -11.12
CA ALA A 84 17.38 11.31 -12.31
C ALA A 84 17.75 10.52 -13.58
N ALA A 85 17.03 9.43 -13.87
CA ALA A 85 17.14 8.71 -15.13
C ALA A 85 16.04 9.14 -16.12
N ASP A 86 16.36 9.14 -17.42
CA ASP A 86 15.38 9.41 -18.47
C ASP A 86 14.20 8.42 -18.39
N GLY A 87 12.97 8.95 -18.41
CA GLY A 87 11.75 8.16 -18.27
C GLY A 87 11.28 7.94 -16.82
N THR A 88 11.99 8.48 -15.83
CA THR A 88 11.51 8.52 -14.45
C THR A 88 10.30 9.44 -14.36
N PRO A 89 9.21 9.02 -13.70
CA PRO A 89 8.07 9.91 -13.46
C PRO A 89 8.52 11.19 -12.74
N SER A 90 7.93 12.33 -13.10
CA SER A 90 8.23 13.60 -12.43
C SER A 90 7.32 13.87 -11.24
N SER A 91 6.16 13.24 -11.19
CA SER A 91 5.17 13.44 -10.12
C SER A 91 4.22 12.27 -10.03
N VAL A 92 3.46 12.23 -8.94
CA VAL A 92 2.42 11.23 -8.70
C VAL A 92 1.05 11.88 -8.54
N TRP A 93 0.00 11.15 -8.89
CA TRP A 93 -1.38 11.54 -8.65
C TRP A 93 -2.13 10.42 -7.93
N LEU A 94 -2.73 10.74 -6.79
CA LEU A 94 -3.49 9.76 -6.02
C LEU A 94 -4.88 9.57 -6.66
N PHE A 95 -5.34 8.32 -6.74
CA PHE A 95 -6.67 7.97 -7.23
C PHE A 95 -7.61 7.47 -6.12
N GLY A 96 -7.07 6.77 -5.13
CA GLY A 96 -7.86 6.31 -3.99
C GLY A 96 -6.96 5.67 -2.95
N CYS A 97 -7.31 5.86 -1.68
CA CYS A 97 -6.54 5.37 -0.56
C CYS A 97 -7.40 4.59 0.42
N LYS A 98 -6.78 3.58 1.03
CA LYS A 98 -7.37 2.76 2.08
C LYS A 98 -6.34 2.55 3.20
N PRO A 99 -6.75 2.57 4.47
CA PRO A 99 -5.81 2.31 5.56
C PRO A 99 -5.30 0.88 5.60
N GLY A 100 -4.05 0.75 6.04
CA GLY A 100 -3.25 -0.46 5.97
C GLY A 100 -2.19 -0.40 4.86
N ALA A 101 -1.32 -1.39 4.84
CA ALA A 101 -0.31 -1.56 3.81
C ALA A 101 -0.66 -2.78 2.94
N LEU A 102 -0.49 -2.65 1.63
CA LEU A 102 -0.51 -3.79 0.72
C LEU A 102 0.81 -4.56 0.88
N ASP A 103 0.70 -5.86 1.09
CA ASP A 103 1.82 -6.78 1.19
C ASP A 103 2.26 -7.24 -0.22
N ALA A 104 3.56 -7.09 -0.51
CA ALA A 104 4.13 -7.39 -1.83
C ALA A 104 4.11 -8.87 -2.19
N GLN A 105 4.02 -9.79 -1.23
CA GLN A 105 4.09 -11.23 -1.50
C GLN A 105 2.70 -11.85 -1.63
N THR A 106 1.80 -11.44 -0.74
CA THR A 106 0.46 -11.99 -0.60
C THR A 106 -0.60 -11.18 -1.31
N ALA A 107 -0.29 -9.94 -1.73
CA ALA A 107 -1.21 -8.95 -2.29
C ALA A 107 -2.42 -8.65 -1.38
N ARG A 108 -2.28 -8.86 -0.06
CA ARG A 108 -3.30 -8.57 0.95
C ARG A 108 -3.02 -7.22 1.59
N VAL A 109 -4.09 -6.53 1.99
CA VAL A 109 -3.97 -5.30 2.79
C VAL A 109 -4.05 -5.67 4.26
N THR A 110 -3.04 -5.29 5.03
CA THR A 110 -2.96 -5.51 6.48
C THR A 110 -2.97 -4.17 7.21
N ARG A 111 -3.77 -4.07 8.28
CA ARG A 111 -3.80 -2.87 9.13
C ARG A 111 -2.61 -2.85 10.08
N TYR A 112 -1.99 -1.70 10.21
CA TYR A 112 -0.91 -1.44 11.14
C TYR A 112 -1.34 -0.42 12.20
N ARG A 113 -0.65 -0.41 13.34
CA ARG A 113 -0.78 0.67 14.31
C ARG A 113 -0.01 1.87 13.77
N GLY A 114 -0.70 3.00 13.60
CA GLY A 114 -0.12 4.24 13.07
C GLY A 114 -0.61 4.60 11.67
N PRO A 115 -0.18 5.75 11.13
CA PRO A 115 -0.70 6.29 9.86
C PRO A 115 -0.03 5.58 8.69
N VAL A 116 -0.61 4.44 8.30
CA VAL A 116 -0.17 3.65 7.15
C VAL A 116 -1.35 3.45 6.23
N VAL A 117 -1.18 3.83 4.96
CA VAL A 117 -2.23 3.76 3.95
C VAL A 117 -1.68 3.21 2.64
N HIS A 118 -2.51 2.48 1.94
CA HIS A 118 -2.24 1.96 0.63
C HIS A 118 -3.07 2.74 -0.40
N CYS A 119 -2.42 3.24 -1.44
CA CYS A 119 -3.04 4.12 -2.43
C CYS A 119 -2.82 3.62 -3.85
N ALA A 120 -3.87 3.68 -4.65
CA ALA A 120 -3.77 3.60 -6.10
C ALA A 120 -3.21 4.92 -6.63
N THR A 121 -2.09 4.85 -7.35
CA THR A 121 -1.28 6.01 -7.70
C THR A 121 -0.91 5.99 -9.18
N ASP A 122 -1.17 7.09 -9.88
CA ASP A 122 -0.69 7.33 -11.23
C ASP A 122 0.67 8.02 -11.18
N PHE A 123 1.61 7.50 -11.95
CA PHE A 123 2.92 8.10 -12.14
C PHE A 123 2.89 8.89 -13.45
N LEU A 124 3.25 10.17 -13.36
CA LEU A 124 3.10 11.14 -14.44
C LEU A 124 4.48 11.61 -14.94
N ASP A 125 4.60 11.87 -16.23
CA ASP A 125 5.75 12.58 -16.80
C ASP A 125 5.62 14.11 -16.60
N THR A 126 6.63 14.85 -17.07
CA THR A 126 6.71 16.32 -16.91
C THR A 126 5.56 17.07 -17.59
N SER A 127 4.89 16.43 -18.56
CA SER A 127 3.71 16.98 -19.24
C SER A 127 2.40 16.65 -18.52
N GLY A 128 2.46 15.89 -17.42
CA GLY A 128 1.31 15.38 -16.69
C GLY A 128 0.68 14.14 -17.34
N ARG A 129 1.30 13.56 -18.36
CA ARG A 129 0.79 12.34 -19.01
C ARG A 129 1.12 11.14 -18.13
N ARG A 130 0.12 10.28 -17.94
CA ARG A 130 0.28 9.05 -17.16
C ARG A 130 1.19 8.04 -17.87
N LEU A 131 2.29 7.71 -17.22
CA LEU A 131 3.22 6.66 -17.64
C LEU A 131 2.74 5.27 -17.19
N ARG A 132 2.33 5.15 -15.93
CA ARG A 132 1.83 3.90 -15.34
C ARG A 132 0.93 4.17 -14.14
N ARG A 133 0.20 3.14 -13.73
CA ARG A 133 -0.63 3.12 -12.51
C ARG A 133 -0.19 1.95 -11.64
N GLU A 134 0.19 2.22 -10.41
CA GLU A 134 0.61 1.19 -9.46
C GLU A 134 -0.02 1.45 -8.10
N ALA A 135 0.07 0.43 -7.26
CA ALA A 135 -0.49 0.43 -5.93
C ALA A 135 0.70 0.57 -4.96
N VAL A 136 0.72 1.62 -4.14
CA VAL A 136 1.88 1.99 -3.32
C VAL A 136 1.48 2.20 -1.87
N ASN A 137 2.41 1.98 -0.94
CA ASN A 137 2.18 2.26 0.47
C ASN A 137 2.72 3.64 0.82
N PHE A 138 2.00 4.36 1.67
CA PHE A 138 2.47 5.55 2.36
C PHE A 138 2.46 5.28 3.85
N TYR A 139 3.53 5.67 4.54
CA TYR A 139 3.64 5.53 5.99
C TYR A 139 4.18 6.82 6.58
N TYR A 140 3.60 7.26 7.69
CA TYR A 140 4.03 8.49 8.34
C TYR A 140 5.10 8.20 9.39
N HIS A 141 6.28 8.79 9.24
CA HIS A 141 7.43 8.62 10.13
C HIS A 141 8.32 9.86 10.10
N GLY A 142 8.83 10.30 11.26
CA GLY A 142 9.70 11.47 11.35
C GLY A 142 9.01 12.78 10.94
N ASP A 143 7.74 12.93 11.31
CA ASP A 143 6.87 14.05 10.93
C ASP A 143 6.70 14.25 9.41
N VAL A 144 6.84 13.19 8.62
CA VAL A 144 6.59 13.23 7.17
C VAL A 144 5.96 11.95 6.65
N TRP A 145 5.26 12.06 5.51
CA TRP A 145 4.80 10.91 4.76
C TRP A 145 5.93 10.31 3.95
N ASN A 146 6.21 9.02 4.08
CA ASN A 146 7.19 8.34 3.23
C ASN A 146 6.46 7.43 2.26
N MET A 147 6.99 7.33 1.05
CA MET A 147 6.45 6.47 -0.01
C MET A 147 7.25 5.18 -0.06
N GLN A 148 6.56 4.06 -0.20
CA GLN A 148 7.12 2.75 -0.44
C GLN A 148 6.45 2.15 -1.68
N PRO A 149 7.15 2.06 -2.82
CA PRO A 149 6.69 1.30 -3.97
C PRO A 149 6.55 -0.17 -3.59
N ILE A 150 5.63 -0.85 -4.26
CA ILE A 150 5.37 -2.27 -4.05
C ILE A 150 5.45 -2.91 -5.42
N ASP A 151 6.16 -4.02 -5.52
CA ASP A 151 6.13 -4.89 -6.71
C ASP A 151 5.31 -6.15 -6.35
N PRO A 152 3.97 -6.08 -6.37
CA PRO A 152 3.14 -7.23 -6.07
C PRO A 152 3.31 -8.30 -7.17
N PRO A 153 2.95 -9.58 -6.89
CA PRO A 153 3.16 -10.64 -7.85
C PRO A 153 2.31 -10.38 -9.09
N ARG A 154 2.93 -10.44 -10.27
CA ARG A 154 2.24 -10.20 -11.56
C ARG A 154 1.26 -11.32 -11.92
N SER A 155 1.43 -12.51 -11.34
CA SER A 155 0.49 -13.62 -11.42
C SER A 155 -0.61 -13.49 -10.38
N ALA A 156 -1.86 -13.78 -10.74
CA ALA A 156 -2.98 -13.77 -9.80
C ALA A 156 -2.71 -14.70 -8.61
N VAL A 157 -2.77 -14.15 -7.40
CA VAL A 157 -2.59 -14.93 -6.17
C VAL A 157 -3.76 -15.89 -5.95
N PRO A 158 -3.54 -17.11 -5.39
CA PRO A 158 -4.54 -18.17 -5.37
C PRO A 158 -5.87 -17.81 -4.69
N TRP A 159 -5.85 -16.89 -3.72
CA TRP A 159 -7.05 -16.45 -3.02
C TRP A 159 -7.86 -15.42 -3.80
N ARG A 160 -7.27 -14.69 -4.76
CA ARG A 160 -7.97 -13.67 -5.57
C ARG A 160 -8.97 -14.31 -6.54
N ASN A 161 -8.75 -15.56 -6.95
CA ASN A 161 -9.64 -16.29 -7.85
C ASN A 161 -10.79 -17.03 -7.12
N ARG A 162 -10.97 -16.81 -5.81
CA ARG A 162 -12.02 -17.50 -5.03
C ARG A 162 -13.36 -16.77 -4.97
N GLU A 163 -13.43 -15.48 -5.28
CA GLU A 163 -14.72 -14.81 -5.51
C GLU A 163 -15.24 -15.15 -6.91
N ARG A 164 -15.98 -16.26 -7.01
CA ARG A 164 -16.90 -16.45 -8.14
C ARG A 164 -18.15 -15.63 -7.86
N SER A 165 -18.50 -14.73 -8.78
CA SER A 165 -19.85 -14.19 -8.83
C SER A 165 -20.82 -15.37 -8.88
N PRO A 166 -21.87 -15.42 -8.03
CA PRO A 166 -22.90 -16.43 -8.16
C PRO A 166 -23.49 -16.31 -9.58
N THR A 167 -23.23 -17.30 -10.42
CA THR A 167 -23.91 -17.44 -11.71
C THR A 167 -25.32 -17.95 -11.45
N ASP A 168 -26.16 -17.13 -10.80
CA ASP A 168 -27.59 -17.40 -10.79
C ASP A 168 -28.19 -16.93 -12.12
N PHE A 169 -28.14 -17.83 -13.09
CA PHE A 169 -28.70 -17.65 -14.43
C PHE A 169 -30.20 -17.29 -14.41
N TRP A 170 -30.90 -17.55 -13.29
CA TRP A 170 -32.33 -17.33 -13.12
C TRP A 170 -32.68 -16.12 -12.25
N LYS A 171 -31.73 -15.23 -11.94
CA LYS A 171 -31.95 -14.02 -11.11
C LYS A 171 -33.02 -13.06 -11.66
N TRP A 172 -33.38 -13.19 -12.94
CA TRP A 172 -34.47 -12.44 -13.58
C TRP A 172 -35.88 -12.95 -13.24
N TRP A 173 -36.03 -14.11 -12.59
CA TRP A 173 -37.34 -14.68 -12.28
C TRP A 173 -37.97 -13.91 -11.09
N PRO A 174 -39.21 -13.40 -11.22
CA PRO A 174 -39.90 -12.72 -10.12
C PRO A 174 -40.14 -13.67 -8.94
N GLY A 175 -39.77 -13.26 -7.72
CA GLY A 175 -40.04 -13.99 -6.47
C GLY A 175 -38.82 -14.56 -5.74
N ARG A 176 -37.57 -14.30 -6.18
CA ARG A 176 -36.36 -14.64 -5.42
C ARG A 176 -35.68 -13.43 -4.80
N ASP A 177 -35.17 -13.60 -3.58
CA ASP A 177 -34.43 -12.57 -2.86
C ASP A 177 -33.13 -12.22 -3.61
N ARG A 178 -32.97 -10.93 -3.91
CA ARG A 178 -31.89 -10.42 -4.77
C ARG A 178 -30.57 -10.17 -4.04
N TYR A 179 -30.54 -10.38 -2.73
CA TYR A 179 -29.42 -10.12 -1.84
C TYR A 179 -29.40 -11.16 -0.71
N GLU A 180 -28.29 -11.88 -0.59
CA GLU A 180 -27.74 -12.34 0.69
C GLU A 180 -26.57 -11.42 1.04
#